data_AF-X0Z787-F1
#
_entry.id   AF-X0Z787-F1
#
_cell.length_a   1.000
_cell.length_b   1.000
_cell.length_c   1.000
_cell.angle_alpha   90.00
_cell.angle_beta   90.00
_cell.angle_gamma   90.00
#
_symmetry.space_group_name_H-M   'P 1'
#
loop_
_entity.id
_entity.type
_entity.pdbx_description
1 polymer ?
#
loop_
_entity_poly.entity_id
_entity_poly.type
_entity_poly.pdbx_seq_one_letter_code
_entity_poly.pdbx_strand_id
1 'polypeptide(L)'
;MNLFTQITVNTKQLFHSLYFAPTEKALDEFIDIHPEIFRKPDNWLPLGETKNNFAIIKNQQANPIAALIEKITNSIDAILMKRTYEIGIDPRSSDAPQTMDEAIVRFFPDYKNWDLKSFRRNQSEDIQVVADGTPRDTSVIIYDNGEGQHPEDFENTFLSLI
;
A
#
# COMPACT_ATOMS: atom_id res chain seq x y z
N MET A 1 20.49 -19.59 -7.10
CA MET A 1 20.74 -18.72 -5.92
C MET A 1 19.97 -17.44 -6.16
N ASN A 2 18.93 -17.20 -5.37
CA ASN A 2 18.06 -16.02 -5.49
C ASN A 2 18.71 -14.78 -4.87
N LEU A 3 18.03 -13.63 -4.95
CA LEU A 3 18.52 -12.34 -4.48
C LEU A 3 18.97 -12.38 -3.01
N PHE A 4 18.19 -13.04 -2.16
CA PHE A 4 18.42 -13.10 -0.72
C PHE A 4 19.49 -14.09 -0.29
N THR A 5 19.94 -14.96 -1.19
CA THR A 5 21.03 -15.91 -0.95
C THR A 5 22.36 -15.45 -1.56
N GLN A 6 22.36 -14.33 -2.30
CA GLN A 6 23.55 -13.71 -2.89
C GLN A 6 24.21 -12.75 -1.88
N ILE A 7 25.27 -13.21 -1.22
CA ILE A 7 26.01 -12.48 -0.17
C ILE A 7 26.57 -11.12 -0.66
N THR A 8 26.72 -10.93 -1.97
CA THR A 8 27.29 -9.71 -2.58
C THR A 8 26.30 -8.57 -2.78
N VAL A 9 24.98 -8.80 -2.69
CA VAL A 9 23.97 -7.76 -2.92
C VAL A 9 23.57 -7.11 -1.59
N ASN A 10 23.80 -5.81 -1.45
CA ASN A 10 23.29 -5.05 -0.32
C ASN A 10 21.80 -4.75 -0.53
N THR A 11 20.93 -5.61 0.00
CA THR A 11 19.47 -5.52 -0.15
C THR A 11 18.88 -4.24 0.42
N LYS A 12 19.46 -3.69 1.50
CA LYS A 12 19.03 -2.40 2.08
C LYS A 12 19.31 -1.25 1.12
N GLN A 13 20.50 -1.22 0.53
CA GLN A 13 20.85 -0.21 -0.45
C GLN A 13 19.97 -0.34 -1.70
N LEU A 14 19.75 -1.56 -2.18
CA LEU A 14 18.85 -1.85 -3.30
C LEU A 14 17.43 -1.32 -3.02
N PHE A 15 16.88 -1.62 -1.84
CA PHE A 15 15.57 -1.13 -1.41
C PHE A 15 15.50 0.40 -1.41
N HIS A 16 16.48 1.08 -0.79
CA HIS A 16 16.48 2.55 -0.78
C HIS A 16 16.59 3.15 -2.19
N SER A 17 17.39 2.55 -3.08
CA SER A 17 17.50 3.03 -4.47
C SER A 17 16.19 2.91 -5.24
N LEU A 18 15.43 1.83 -5.03
CA LEU A 18 14.10 1.66 -5.64
C LEU A 18 13.07 2.59 -4.99
N TYR A 19 13.05 2.66 -3.67
CA TYR A 19 12.05 3.42 -2.91
C TYR A 19 12.16 4.93 -3.13
N PHE A 20 13.38 5.47 -3.26
CA PHE A 20 13.61 6.90 -3.48
C PHE A 20 13.74 7.26 -4.97
N ALA A 21 13.40 6.37 -5.89
CA ALA A 21 13.34 6.69 -7.31
C ALA A 21 12.19 7.70 -7.56
N PRO A 22 12.47 8.93 -8.05
CA PRO A 22 11.48 10.00 -8.08
C PRO A 22 10.44 9.83 -9.19
N THR A 23 10.78 9.08 -10.25
CA THR A 23 9.93 8.88 -11.44
C THR A 23 10.05 7.44 -11.93
N GLU A 24 9.05 6.99 -12.69
CA GLU A 24 9.08 5.70 -13.40
C GLU A 24 10.34 5.57 -14.25
N LYS A 25 10.73 6.64 -14.97
CA LYS A 25 11.94 6.65 -15.78
C LYS A 25 13.22 6.42 -14.97
N ALA A 26 13.36 7.06 -13.81
CA ALA A 26 14.53 6.88 -12.96
C ALA A 26 14.60 5.45 -12.39
N LEU A 27 13.44 4.86 -12.09
CA LEU A 27 13.32 3.46 -11.69
C LEU A 27 13.75 2.52 -12.83
N ASP A 28 13.27 2.75 -14.05
CA ASP A 28 13.64 1.97 -15.24
C ASP A 28 15.15 2.01 -15.51
N GLU A 29 15.75 3.20 -15.48
CA GLU A 29 17.20 3.37 -15.64
C GLU A 29 17.98 2.60 -14.58
N PHE A 30 17.52 2.61 -13.32
CA PHE A 30 18.14 1.85 -12.24
C PHE A 30 18.02 0.34 -12.44
N ILE A 31 16.87 -0.15 -12.92
CA ILE A 31 16.64 -1.56 -13.24
C ILE A 31 17.57 -2.02 -14.37
N ASP A 32 17.71 -1.21 -15.42
CA ASP A 32 18.48 -1.55 -16.60
C ASP A 32 19.99 -1.65 -16.36
N ILE A 33 20.53 -0.85 -15.43
CA ILE A 33 21.96 -0.90 -15.08
C ILE A 33 22.31 -2.05 -14.10
N HIS A 34 21.31 -2.77 -13.56
CA HIS A 34 21.51 -3.94 -12.68
C HIS A 34 20.90 -5.23 -13.27
N PRO A 35 21.27 -5.65 -14.49
CA PRO A 35 20.67 -6.81 -15.16
C PRO A 35 20.95 -8.13 -14.41
N GLU A 36 22.05 -8.23 -13.66
CA GLU A 36 22.38 -9.38 -12.82
C GLU A 36 21.37 -9.62 -11.70
N ILE A 37 20.64 -8.56 -11.29
CA ILE A 37 19.56 -8.61 -10.33
C ILE A 37 18.22 -8.79 -11.07
N PHE A 38 17.86 -7.87 -11.95
CA PHE A 38 16.50 -7.79 -12.48
C PHE A 38 16.23 -8.66 -13.70
N ARG A 39 17.26 -9.05 -14.47
CA ARG A 39 17.11 -9.97 -15.61
C ARG A 39 17.36 -11.43 -15.24
N LYS A 40 17.55 -11.74 -13.94
CA LYS A 40 17.71 -13.09 -13.43
C LYS A 40 16.36 -13.66 -12.98
N PRO A 41 15.81 -14.68 -13.66
CA PRO A 41 14.48 -15.22 -13.33
C PRO A 41 14.35 -15.74 -11.90
N ASP A 42 15.43 -16.33 -11.33
CA ASP A 42 15.47 -16.84 -9.95
C ASP A 42 15.21 -15.79 -8.86
N ASN A 43 15.27 -14.49 -9.20
CA ASN A 43 15.03 -13.40 -8.27
C ASN A 43 13.55 -12.96 -8.24
N TRP A 44 12.71 -13.52 -9.12
CA TRP A 44 11.30 -13.15 -9.25
C TRP A 44 10.39 -14.29 -8.80
N LEU A 45 9.30 -13.93 -8.11
CA LEU A 45 8.22 -14.84 -7.75
C LEU A 45 6.95 -14.48 -8.53
N PRO A 46 6.12 -15.46 -8.89
CA PRO A 46 4.82 -15.17 -9.49
C PRO A 46 3.93 -14.45 -8.48
N LEU A 47 3.31 -13.34 -8.90
CA LEU A 47 2.33 -12.62 -8.08
C LEU A 47 1.16 -13.54 -7.67
N GLY A 48 0.78 -13.54 -6.40
CA GLY A 48 -0.24 -14.46 -5.86
C GLY A 48 0.08 -15.95 -6.05
N GLU A 49 1.36 -16.32 -6.06
CA GLU A 49 1.89 -17.68 -6.28
C GLU A 49 1.43 -18.38 -7.58
N THR A 50 0.74 -17.66 -8.45
CA THR A 50 0.05 -18.24 -9.61
C THR A 50 0.78 -17.89 -10.90
N LYS A 51 1.32 -18.91 -11.56
CA LYS A 51 1.86 -18.75 -12.92
C LYS A 51 0.71 -18.47 -13.89
N ASN A 52 0.90 -17.54 -14.83
CA ASN A 52 -0.11 -17.08 -15.81
C ASN A 52 -1.28 -16.27 -15.25
N ASN A 53 -1.06 -15.52 -14.16
CA ASN A 53 -2.01 -14.58 -13.57
C ASN A 53 -2.29 -13.29 -14.40
N PHE A 54 -1.66 -13.15 -15.57
CA PHE A 54 -1.75 -11.93 -16.39
C PHE A 54 -3.19 -11.51 -16.71
N ALA A 55 -4.07 -12.48 -16.97
CA ALA A 55 -5.48 -12.22 -17.23
C ALA A 55 -6.20 -11.65 -16.00
N ILE A 56 -5.83 -12.09 -14.78
CA ILE A 56 -6.41 -11.59 -13.53
C ILE A 56 -5.98 -10.13 -13.34
N ILE A 57 -4.66 -9.87 -13.41
CA ILE A 57 -4.09 -8.52 -13.21
C ILE A 57 -4.71 -7.51 -14.19
N LYS A 58 -4.78 -7.85 -15.48
CA LYS A 58 -5.34 -6.94 -16.50
C LYS A 58 -6.83 -6.68 -16.35
N ASN A 59 -7.55 -7.55 -15.65
CA ASN A 59 -9.00 -7.44 -15.48
C ASN A 59 -9.42 -6.78 -14.15
N GLN A 60 -8.49 -6.38 -13.27
CA GLN A 60 -8.83 -5.76 -11.98
C GLN A 60 -9.47 -4.37 -12.15
N GLN A 61 -8.71 -3.36 -12.61
CA GLN A 61 -9.23 -2.01 -12.81
C GLN A 61 -8.42 -1.25 -13.87
N ALA A 62 -9.00 -1.01 -15.04
CA ALA A 62 -8.33 -0.28 -16.13
C ALA A 62 -8.50 1.25 -16.03
N ASN A 63 -9.45 1.74 -15.20
CA ASN A 63 -9.69 3.16 -15.04
C ASN A 63 -8.80 3.74 -13.92
N PRO A 64 -7.90 4.70 -14.22
CA PRO A 64 -6.97 5.25 -13.24
C PRO A 64 -7.66 6.01 -12.11
N ILE A 65 -8.82 6.63 -12.36
CA ILE A 65 -9.59 7.32 -11.31
C ILE A 65 -10.22 6.31 -10.35
N ALA A 66 -10.76 5.21 -10.87
CA ALA A 66 -11.30 4.15 -10.03
C ALA A 66 -10.19 3.49 -9.19
N ALA A 67 -9.01 3.26 -9.77
CA ALA A 67 -7.85 2.75 -9.04
C ALA A 67 -7.42 3.69 -7.90
N LEU A 68 -7.43 5.02 -8.14
CA LEU A 68 -7.13 6.01 -7.10
C LEU A 68 -8.16 5.97 -5.96
N ILE A 69 -9.44 5.91 -6.29
CA ILE A 69 -10.52 5.81 -5.29
C ILE A 69 -10.34 4.54 -4.44
N GLU A 70 -10.05 3.41 -5.07
CA GLU A 70 -9.81 2.14 -4.38
C GLU A 70 -8.66 2.23 -3.38
N LYS A 71 -7.54 2.86 -3.74
CA LYS A 71 -6.42 3.02 -2.79
C LYS A 71 -6.80 3.88 -1.59
N ILE A 72 -7.59 4.95 -1.78
CA ILE A 72 -8.11 5.76 -0.67
C ILE A 72 -9.09 4.94 0.19
N THR A 73 -9.95 4.13 -0.41
CA THR A 73 -10.85 3.23 0.32
C THR A 73 -10.07 2.23 1.18
N ASN A 74 -9.03 1.59 0.62
CA ASN A 74 -8.17 0.68 1.37
C ASN A 74 -7.49 1.39 2.56
N SER A 75 -7.05 2.64 2.39
CA SER A 75 -6.49 3.43 3.49
C SER A 75 -7.52 3.73 4.60
N ILE A 76 -8.79 3.99 4.24
CA ILE A 76 -9.87 4.15 5.23
C ILE A 76 -10.09 2.84 5.99
N ASP A 77 -10.16 1.72 5.29
CA ASP A 77 -10.32 0.40 5.89
C ASP A 77 -9.15 0.10 6.84
N ALA A 78 -7.91 0.36 6.44
CA ALA A 78 -6.73 0.17 7.27
C ALA A 78 -6.76 1.00 8.57
N ILE A 79 -7.29 2.22 8.52
CA ILE A 79 -7.50 3.06 9.70
C ILE A 79 -8.53 2.45 10.65
N LEU A 80 -9.66 1.95 10.13
CA LEU A 80 -10.70 1.32 10.94
C LEU A 80 -10.24 0.01 11.58
N MET A 81 -9.46 -0.78 10.83
CA MET A 81 -8.85 -2.01 11.33
C MET A 81 -7.88 -1.72 12.46
N LYS A 82 -6.98 -0.73 12.29
CA LYS A 82 -6.09 -0.25 13.36
C LYS A 82 -6.86 0.12 14.62
N ARG A 83 -7.92 0.93 14.51
CA ARG A 83 -8.74 1.33 15.67
C ARG A 83 -9.38 0.15 16.39
N THR A 84 -9.77 -0.88 15.64
CA THR A 84 -10.33 -2.11 16.20
C THR A 84 -9.26 -2.90 16.98
N TYR A 85 -8.05 -3.03 16.42
CA TYR A 85 -6.93 -3.66 17.12
C TYR A 85 -6.46 -2.88 18.35
N GLU A 86 -6.44 -1.54 18.29
CA GLU A 86 -6.04 -0.67 19.42
C GLU A 86 -6.90 -0.89 20.68
N ILE A 87 -8.16 -1.32 20.51
CA ILE A 87 -9.05 -1.66 21.62
C ILE A 87 -9.07 -3.17 21.96
N GLY A 88 -8.17 -3.95 21.37
CA GLY A 88 -7.99 -5.38 21.65
C GLY A 88 -9.07 -6.29 21.08
N ILE A 89 -9.77 -5.84 20.03
CA ILE A 89 -10.83 -6.62 19.37
C ILE A 89 -10.30 -7.18 18.05
N ASP A 90 -10.64 -8.43 17.76
CA ASP A 90 -10.43 -9.01 16.44
C ASP A 90 -11.45 -8.39 15.45
N PRO A 91 -11.01 -7.71 14.37
CA PRO A 91 -11.91 -7.12 13.38
C PRO A 91 -12.84 -8.11 12.67
N ARG A 92 -12.54 -9.41 12.75
CA ARG A 92 -13.39 -10.49 12.20
C ARG A 92 -14.42 -11.03 13.20
N SER A 93 -14.36 -10.60 14.45
CA SER A 93 -15.28 -11.05 15.50
C SER A 93 -16.62 -10.29 15.45
N SER A 94 -17.63 -10.85 16.11
CA SER A 94 -18.91 -10.17 16.32
C SER A 94 -18.81 -8.94 17.22
N ASP A 95 -17.69 -8.76 17.93
CA ASP A 95 -17.47 -7.64 18.85
C ASP A 95 -16.92 -6.40 18.12
N ALA A 96 -16.46 -6.56 16.88
CA ALA A 96 -16.08 -5.47 15.99
C ALA A 96 -17.33 -4.74 15.44
N PRO A 97 -17.22 -3.46 15.05
CA PRO A 97 -18.32 -2.77 14.39
C PRO A 97 -18.81 -3.52 13.16
N GLN A 98 -20.12 -3.74 13.05
CA GLN A 98 -20.72 -4.49 11.95
C GLN A 98 -21.12 -3.59 10.79
N THR A 99 -21.04 -2.28 10.96
CA THR A 99 -21.34 -1.27 9.94
C THR A 99 -20.37 -0.11 9.99
N MET A 100 -20.23 0.60 8.87
CA MET A 100 -19.40 1.79 8.78
C MET A 100 -19.86 2.89 9.74
N ASP A 101 -21.18 3.11 9.87
CA ASP A 101 -21.74 4.10 10.79
C ASP A 101 -21.42 3.78 12.25
N GLU A 102 -21.51 2.50 12.63
CA GLU A 102 -21.11 2.05 13.96
C GLU A 102 -19.62 2.27 14.20
N ALA A 103 -18.77 1.97 13.22
CA ALA A 103 -17.32 2.17 13.32
C ALA A 103 -16.97 3.65 13.51
N ILE A 104 -17.62 4.54 12.74
CA ILE A 104 -17.45 5.99 12.87
C ILE A 104 -17.86 6.47 14.26
N VAL A 105 -19.05 6.09 14.73
CA VAL A 105 -19.54 6.50 16.05
C VAL A 105 -18.63 5.98 17.17
N ARG A 106 -18.13 4.75 17.04
CA ARG A 106 -17.31 4.09 18.06
C ARG A 106 -15.88 4.63 18.11
N PHE A 107 -15.24 4.83 16.95
CA PHE A 107 -13.82 5.17 16.87
C PHE A 107 -13.56 6.67 16.70
N PHE A 108 -14.54 7.41 16.17
CA PHE A 108 -14.42 8.83 15.89
C PHE A 108 -15.64 9.59 16.46
N PRO A 109 -15.84 9.65 17.79
CA PRO A 109 -17.04 10.26 18.38
C PRO A 109 -17.24 11.74 17.99
N ASP A 110 -16.14 12.44 17.69
CA ASP A 110 -16.14 13.83 17.25
C ASP A 110 -16.24 14.01 15.72
N TYR A 111 -16.56 12.96 14.96
CA TYR A 111 -16.63 13.00 13.48
C TYR A 111 -17.52 14.12 12.92
N LYS A 112 -18.53 14.54 13.68
CA LYS A 112 -19.43 15.65 13.31
C LYS A 112 -18.72 17.01 13.24
N ASN A 113 -17.53 17.14 13.84
CA ASN A 113 -16.71 18.34 13.84
C ASN A 113 -15.66 18.34 12.71
N TRP A 114 -15.62 17.34 11.83
CA TRP A 114 -14.63 17.27 10.73
C TRP A 114 -14.78 18.38 9.68
N ASP A 115 -15.87 19.14 9.70
CA ASP A 115 -16.03 20.38 8.94
C ASP A 115 -15.20 21.54 9.52
N LEU A 116 -14.88 21.51 10.81
CA LEU A 116 -14.05 22.49 11.48
C LEU A 116 -12.57 22.30 11.10
N LYS A 117 -11.90 23.41 10.82
CA LYS A 117 -10.53 23.42 10.25
C LYS A 117 -9.50 22.68 11.10
N SER A 118 -9.56 22.79 12.43
CA SER A 118 -8.62 22.13 13.35
C SER A 118 -8.79 20.61 13.32
N PHE A 119 -10.02 20.12 13.44
CA PHE A 119 -10.34 18.69 13.41
C PHE A 119 -10.02 18.08 12.04
N ARG A 120 -10.40 18.76 10.95
CA ARG A 120 -10.06 18.34 9.58
C ARG A 120 -8.56 18.17 9.39
N ARG A 121 -7.77 19.13 9.90
CA ARG A 121 -6.31 19.07 9.78
C ARG A 121 -5.75 17.85 10.50
N ASN A 122 -6.14 17.64 11.75
CA ASN A 122 -5.68 16.48 12.52
C ASN A 122 -6.10 15.16 11.84
N GLN A 123 -7.35 15.07 11.38
CA GLN A 123 -7.83 13.86 10.70
C GLN A 123 -7.10 13.59 9.37
N SER A 124 -6.70 14.63 8.64
CA SER A 124 -5.95 14.49 7.40
C SER A 124 -4.51 14.02 7.59
N GLU A 125 -3.99 13.98 8.82
CA GLU A 125 -2.66 13.43 9.07
C GLU A 125 -2.64 11.91 8.92
N ASP A 126 -3.78 11.25 9.11
CA ASP A 126 -3.92 9.79 9.04
C ASP A 126 -4.02 9.24 7.61
N ILE A 127 -4.47 10.04 6.63
CA ILE A 127 -4.52 9.67 5.21
C ILE A 127 -4.13 10.87 4.36
N GLN A 128 -3.10 10.73 3.52
CA GLN A 128 -2.56 11.80 2.69
C GLN A 128 -2.40 11.35 1.24
N VAL A 129 -2.69 12.28 0.32
CA VAL A 129 -2.38 12.12 -1.10
C VAL A 129 -1.36 13.19 -1.46
N VAL A 130 -0.15 12.74 -1.78
CA VAL A 130 0.99 13.61 -2.08
C VAL A 130 1.36 13.47 -3.55
N ALA A 131 1.46 14.60 -4.23
CA ALA A 131 2.03 14.69 -5.57
C ALA A 131 3.51 15.05 -5.43
N ASP A 132 4.40 14.12 -5.76
CA ASP A 132 5.85 14.32 -5.72
C ASP A 132 6.42 14.36 -7.14
N GLY A 133 7.20 15.39 -7.46
CA GLY A 133 7.76 15.62 -8.79
C GLY A 133 7.25 16.89 -9.49
N THR A 134 7.48 16.97 -10.80
CA THR A 134 7.16 18.16 -11.59
C THR A 134 5.83 18.01 -12.32
N PRO A 135 5.13 19.10 -12.70
CA PRO A 135 3.88 18.98 -13.43
C PRO A 135 4.02 18.09 -14.68
N ARG A 136 3.15 17.07 -14.80
CA ARG A 136 3.14 16.04 -15.86
C ARG A 136 4.23 14.95 -15.77
N ASP A 137 5.07 15.01 -14.75
CA ASP A 137 6.04 13.97 -14.39
C ASP A 137 6.05 13.86 -12.85
N THR A 138 4.95 13.34 -12.32
CA THR A 138 4.61 13.33 -10.90
C THR A 138 4.24 11.93 -10.47
N SER A 139 4.84 11.46 -9.38
CA SER A 139 4.40 10.29 -8.64
C SER A 139 3.27 10.68 -7.68
N VAL A 140 2.17 9.91 -7.69
CA VAL A 140 1.09 10.06 -6.72
C VAL A 140 1.32 9.07 -5.59
N ILE A 141 1.62 9.59 -4.40
CA ILE A 141 1.88 8.82 -3.20
C ILE A 141 0.63 8.87 -2.33
N ILE A 142 0.12 7.70 -1.95
CA ILE A 142 -0.94 7.56 -0.96
C ILE A 142 -0.30 7.02 0.30
N TYR A 143 -0.44 7.78 1.38
CA TYR A 143 0.02 7.41 2.70
C TYR A 143 -1.20 7.22 3.60
N ASP A 144 -1.18 6.17 4.40
CA ASP A 144 -2.04 6.05 5.55
C ASP A 144 -1.27 5.61 6.80
N ASN A 145 -1.82 5.99 7.95
CA ASN A 145 -1.36 5.60 9.27
C ASN A 145 -2.22 4.44 9.81
N GLY A 146 -2.58 3.48 8.94
CA GLY A 146 -3.44 2.34 9.25
C GLY A 146 -2.72 1.21 9.97
N GLU A 147 -3.31 0.01 9.88
CA GLU A 147 -2.81 -1.21 10.54
C GLU A 147 -1.42 -1.64 10.05
N GLY A 148 -1.05 -1.25 8.83
CA GLY A 148 0.15 -1.76 8.17
C GLY A 148 0.06 -3.26 7.88
N GLN A 149 1.18 -3.86 7.47
CA GLN A 149 1.26 -5.29 7.20
C GLN A 149 2.57 -5.85 7.76
N HIS A 150 2.50 -7.04 8.36
CA HIS A 150 3.71 -7.77 8.73
C HIS A 150 4.41 -8.28 7.48
N PRO A 151 5.76 -8.21 7.40
CA PRO A 151 6.49 -8.67 6.21
C PRO A 151 6.24 -10.13 5.84
N GLU A 152 5.98 -10.98 6.84
CA GLU A 152 5.65 -12.41 6.66
C GLU A 152 4.26 -12.65 6.04
N ASP A 153 3.36 -11.67 6.13
CA ASP A 153 2.01 -11.74 5.56
C ASP A 153 1.91 -11.08 4.18
N PHE A 154 2.97 -10.44 3.69
CA PHE A 154 2.94 -9.63 2.47
C PHE A 154 2.45 -10.42 1.24
N GLU A 155 2.87 -11.69 1.12
CA GLU A 155 2.45 -12.57 0.02
C GLU A 155 0.95 -12.90 0.06
N ASN A 156 0.39 -13.06 1.26
CA ASN A 156 -1.01 -13.44 1.48
C ASN A 156 -1.96 -12.24 1.62
N THR A 157 -1.43 -11.03 1.67
CA THR A 157 -2.19 -9.78 1.83
C THR A 157 -2.07 -8.93 0.58
N PHE A 158 -1.06 -8.06 0.49
CA PHE A 158 -0.88 -7.13 -0.63
C PHE A 158 -0.73 -7.81 -1.99
N LEU A 159 -0.07 -8.97 -2.03
CA LEU A 159 0.18 -9.71 -3.27
C LEU A 159 -0.90 -10.77 -3.58
N SER A 160 -1.94 -10.90 -2.74
CA SER A 160 -3.05 -11.81 -3.03
C SER A 160 -3.83 -11.33 -4.26
N LEU A 161 -4.20 -12.26 -5.12
CA LEU A 161 -4.94 -11.97 -6.36
C LEU A 161 -6.44 -12.31 -6.28
N ILE A 162 -6.89 -12.84 -5.14
CA ILE A 162 -8.28 -13.23 -4.84
C ILE A 162 -8.55 -13.01 -3.35
#